data_AF-A0A813I468-F1
#
_entry.id   AF-A0A813I468-F1
#
_cell.length_a   1.000
_cell.length_b   1.000
_cell.length_c   1.000
_cell.angle_alpha   90.00
_cell.angle_beta   90.00
_cell.angle_gamma   90.00
#
_symmetry.space_group_name_H-M   'P 1'
#
loop_
_entity.id
_entity.type
_entity.pdbx_description
1 polymer ?
#
loop_
_entity_poly.entity_id
_entity_poly.type
_entity_poly.pdbx_seq_one_letter_code
_entity_poly.pdbx_strand_id
1 'polypeptide(L)' 'ECKKNTSVEDLCKGYPTVFASYLNYNRALRFQDRPDYAYLRRLFKDLFMREGFDNDGMFDW' A
#
# COMPACT_ATOMS: atom_id res chain seq x y z
N GLU A 1 -23.90 -5.75 1.69
CA GLU A 1 -23.28 -5.06 0.55
C GLU A 1 -22.50 -3.80 0.99
N CYS A 2 -21.36 -3.95 1.70
CA CYS A 2 -20.61 -2.78 2.21
C CYS A 2 -19.20 -2.61 1.61
N LYS A 3 -18.62 -3.62 0.95
CA LYS A 3 -17.23 -3.57 0.45
C LYS A 3 -16.99 -2.54 -0.68
N LYS A 4 -18.04 -2.08 -1.37
CA LYS A 4 -17.93 -1.21 -2.56
C LYS A 4 -18.13 0.29 -2.28
N ASN A 5 -18.70 0.68 -1.15
CA ASN A 5 -19.09 2.08 -0.92
C ASN A 5 -18.04 2.94 -0.23
N THR A 6 -16.95 2.36 0.28
CA THR A 6 -15.85 3.13 0.86
C THR A 6 -14.82 3.43 -0.23
N SER A 7 -14.57 4.73 -0.45
CA SER A 7 -13.49 5.19 -1.33
C SER A 7 -12.12 4.75 -0.77
N VAL A 8 -11.09 4.67 -1.62
CA VAL A 8 -9.74 4.35 -1.13
C VAL A 8 -9.24 5.47 -0.23
N GLU A 9 -9.64 6.69 -0.54
CA GLU A 9 -9.30 7.91 0.16
C GLU A 9 -9.89 7.93 1.58
N ASP A 10 -11.15 7.53 1.73
CA ASP A 10 -11.79 7.42 3.05
C ASP A 10 -11.19 6.29 3.87
N LEU A 11 -10.87 5.16 3.24
CA LEU A 11 -10.27 4.01 3.92
C LEU A 11 -8.85 4.31 4.43
N CYS A 12 -8.06 5.04 3.64
CA CYS A 12 -6.68 5.37 3.98
C CYS A 12 -6.53 6.71 4.73
N LYS A 13 -7.64 7.34 5.13
CA LYS A 13 -7.61 8.61 5.86
C LYS A 13 -6.86 8.44 7.19
N GLY A 14 -5.85 9.28 7.42
CA GLY A 14 -5.00 9.24 8.62
C GLY A 14 -3.83 8.26 8.54
N TYR A 15 -3.69 7.49 7.46
CA TYR A 15 -2.57 6.60 7.20
C TYR A 15 -1.62 7.18 6.11
N PRO A 16 -0.39 6.67 6.00
CA PRO A 16 0.52 7.04 4.92
C PRO A 16 -0.11 6.88 3.53
N THR A 17 0.13 7.85 2.64
CA THR A 17 -0.46 7.87 1.28
C THR A 17 -0.09 6.66 0.43
N VAL A 18 1.01 5.99 0.79
CA VAL A 18 1.48 4.74 0.18
C VAL A 18 0.40 3.65 0.18
N PHE A 19 -0.41 3.56 1.24
CA PHE A 19 -1.51 2.60 1.32
C PHE A 19 -2.60 2.88 0.26
N ALA A 20 -2.95 4.16 0.07
CA ALA A 20 -3.91 4.56 -0.95
C ALA A 20 -3.36 4.30 -2.36
N SER A 21 -2.10 4.63 -2.61
CA SER A 21 -1.42 4.35 -3.90
C SER A 21 -1.40 2.85 -4.22
N TYR A 22 -1.10 2.01 -3.23
CA TYR A 22 -1.12 0.55 -3.38
C TYR A 22 -2.52 0.03 -3.71
N LEU A 23 -3.55 0.45 -2.97
CA LEU A 23 -4.93 0.02 -3.21
C LEU A 23 -5.47 0.49 -4.56
N ASN A 24 -5.16 1.73 -4.96
CA ASN A 24 -5.52 2.27 -6.26
C ASN A 24 -4.82 1.51 -7.40
N TYR A 25 -3.55 1.13 -7.23
CA TYR A 25 -2.84 0.28 -8.20
C TYR A 25 -3.54 -1.07 -8.38
N ASN A 26 -3.89 -1.74 -7.27
CA ASN A 26 -4.58 -3.02 -7.32
C ASN A 26 -5.97 -2.94 -7.97
N ARG A 27 -6.72 -1.86 -7.72
CA ARG A 27 -8.04 -1.63 -8.35
C ARG A 27 -7.94 -1.31 -9.85
N ALA A 28 -6.81 -0.76 -10.31
CA ALA A 28 -6.58 -0.40 -11.71
C ALA A 28 -6.06 -1.57 -12.56
N LEU A 29 -5.53 -2.63 -11.95
CA LEU A 29 -5.06 -3.83 -12.65
C LEU A 29 -6.21 -4.52 -13.39
N ARG A 30 -6.00 -4.82 -14.67
CA ARG A 30 -6.89 -5.66 -15.45
C ARG A 30 -6.60 -7.12 -15.17
N PHE A 31 -7.54 -7.99 -15.50
CA PHE A 31 -7.44 -9.44 -15.27
C PHE A 31 -6.18 -10.08 -15.89
N GLN A 32 -5.74 -9.58 -17.05
CA GLN A 32 -4.56 -10.10 -17.76
C GLN A 32 -3.27 -9.34 -17.44
N ASP A 33 -3.35 -8.26 -16.66
CA ASP A 33 -2.18 -7.46 -16.34
C ASP A 33 -1.29 -8.22 -15.36
N ARG A 34 0.01 -8.21 -15.63
CA ARG A 34 1.01 -8.69 -14.69
C ARG A 34 1.33 -7.57 -13.69
N PRO A 35 1.09 -7.76 -12.37
CA PRO A 35 1.42 -6.74 -11.39
C PRO A 35 2.92 -6.45 -11.35
N ASP A 36 3.29 -5.18 -11.22
CA ASP A 36 4.65 -4.75 -10.95
C ASP A 36 4.95 -4.87 -9.46
N TYR A 37 5.31 -6.09 -9.05
CA TYR A 37 5.68 -6.37 -7.66
C TYR A 37 6.95 -5.64 -7.20
N ALA A 38 7.81 -5.18 -8.12
CA ALA A 38 9.00 -4.44 -7.74
C ALA A 38 8.61 -3.02 -7.29
N TYR A 39 7.76 -2.35 -8.07
CA TYR A 39 7.16 -1.07 -7.71
C TYR A 39 6.40 -1.14 -6.39
N LEU A 40 5.51 -2.13 -6.23
CA LEU A 40 4.69 -2.25 -5.02
C LEU A 40 5.53 -2.49 -3.76
N ARG A 41 6.63 -3.26 -3.86
CA ARG A 41 7.56 -3.44 -2.75
C ARG A 41 8.36 -2.18 -2.45
N ARG A 42 8.76 -1.44 -3.50
CA ARG A 42 9.51 -0.20 -3.35
C ARG A 42 8.71 0.86 -2.59
N LEU A 43 7.42 1.00 -2.89
CA LEU A 43 6.51 1.91 -2.19
C LEU A 43 6.60 1.81 -0.66
N PHE A 44 6.54 0.59 -0.10
CA PHE A 44 6.63 0.38 1.34
C PHE A 44 8.05 0.50 1.88
N LYS A 45 9.07 0.08 1.11
CA LYS A 45 10.48 0.26 1.50
C LYS A 45 10.85 1.73 1.62
N ASP A 46 10.42 2.55 0.67
CA ASP A 46 10.69 4.00 0.66
C ASP A 46 10.00 4.68 1.86
N LEU A 47 8.78 4.25 2.21
CA LEU A 47 8.10 4.69 3.44
C LEU A 47 8.87 4.27 4.69
N PHE A 48 9.27 3.00 4.76
CA PHE A 48 9.99 2.45 5.91
C PHE A 48 11.30 3.21 6.19
N MET A 49 12.06 3.50 5.13
CA MET A 49 13.30 4.29 5.22
C MET A 49 13.02 5.75 5.61
N ARG A 50 11.93 6.35 5.11
CA ARG A 50 11.56 7.74 5.42
C ARG A 50 11.16 7.93 6.88
N GLU A 51 10.45 6.96 7.45
CA GLU A 51 10.06 6.97 8.86
C GLU A 51 11.25 6.63 9.79
N GLY A 52 12.40 6.25 9.23
CA GLY A 52 13.63 6.00 9.99
C GLY A 52 13.63 4.67 10.74
N PHE A 53 12.81 3.70 10.29
CA PHE A 53 12.79 2.38 10.91
C PHE A 53 14.06 1.58 10.58
N ASP A 54 14.53 0.83 11.57
CA ASP A 54 15.62 -0.12 11.40
C ASP A 54 15.08 -1.46 10.89
N ASN A 55 15.75 -2.03 9.89
CA ASN A 55 15.42 -3.36 9.39
C ASN A 55 16.09 -4.44 10.27
N ASP A 56 15.80 -4.41 11.56
CA ASP A 56 16.36 -5.28 12.61
C ASP A 56 15.61 -6.62 12.77
N GLY A 57 14.47 -6.75 12.10
CA GLY A 57 13.60 -7.93 12.18
C GLY A 57 12.83 -8.02 13.51
N MET A 58 12.76 -6.93 14.27
CA MET A 58 11.92 -6.81 15.46
C MET A 58 10.52 -6.35 15.05
N PHE A 59 9.53 -7.12 15.46
CA PHE A 59 8.13 -6.85 15.21
C PHE A 59 7.34 -7.06 16.50
N ASP A 60 6.09 -6.62 16.53
CA ASP A 60 5.29 -6.51 17.76
C ASP A 60 4.87 -7.83 18.44
N TRP A 61 5.16 -8.99 17.85
CA TRP A 61 4.70 -10.31 18.35
C TRP A 61 5.55 -10.87 19.49
#